data_AF-A0A4R5G8M5-F1
#
_entry.id   AF-A0A4R5G8M5-F1
#
_cell.length_a   1.000
_cell.length_b   1.000
_cell.length_c   1.000
_cell.angle_alpha   90.00
_cell.angle_beta   90.00
_cell.angle_gamma   90.00
#
_symmetry.space_group_name_H-M   'P 1'
#
loop_
_entity.id
_entity.type
_entity.pdbx_description
1 polymer ?
#
loop_
_entity_poly.entity_id
_entity_poly.type
_entity_poly.pdbx_seq_one_letter_code
_entity_poly.pdbx_strand_id
1 'polypeptide(L)'
;MAKSLEFDVRTLLPTPEERLAESAAESTDALVEALALLRVLHEHRVLHTLVRVVQGGEGLASHALNLLNEPGSVRAIRNALDAVKLLGSLEPETLETVTGALADGLREGARRVRAGERAGLGELLSLARDPDVGLALGALLGVLRGFGRGLREREAYGNAPDVSGT
;
A
#
# COMPACT_ATOMS: atom_id res chain seq x y z
N MET A 1 2.06 -17.74 -67.80
CA MET A 1 1.15 -17.82 -66.64
C MET A 1 1.93 -17.36 -65.42
N ALA A 2 1.61 -16.17 -64.88
CA ALA A 2 2.24 -15.68 -63.66
C ALA A 2 1.51 -16.32 -62.47
N LYS A 3 2.25 -17.03 -61.61
CA LYS A 3 1.73 -17.65 -60.40
C LYS A 3 1.48 -16.52 -59.39
N SER A 4 0.22 -16.29 -59.03
CA SER A 4 -0.16 -15.36 -57.98
C SER A 4 0.40 -15.86 -56.65
N LEU A 5 1.45 -15.20 -56.17
CA LEU A 5 1.93 -15.37 -54.80
C LEU A 5 0.89 -14.70 -53.90
N GLU A 6 0.15 -15.49 -53.14
CA GLU A 6 -0.59 -14.98 -51.98
C GLU A 6 0.43 -14.42 -51.00
N PHE A 7 0.58 -13.10 -51.00
CA PHE A 7 1.33 -12.39 -49.98
C PHE A 7 0.47 -12.35 -48.72
N ASP A 8 0.67 -13.33 -47.83
CA ASP A 8 0.11 -13.27 -46.48
C ASP A 8 0.94 -12.31 -45.63
N VAL A 9 0.39 -11.14 -45.34
CA VAL A 9 1.02 -10.10 -44.51
C VAL A 9 1.40 -10.63 -43.11
N ARG A 10 0.79 -11.74 -42.66
CA ARG A 10 1.13 -12.39 -41.38
C ARG A 10 2.49 -13.06 -41.35
N THR A 11 3.11 -13.37 -42.50
CA THR A 11 4.46 -13.95 -42.55
C THR A 11 5.57 -12.89 -42.46
N LEU A 12 5.22 -11.60 -42.48
CA LEU A 12 6.16 -10.47 -42.35
C LEU A 12 6.15 -9.86 -40.94
N LEU A 13 5.24 -10.32 -40.07
CA LEU A 13 5.24 -9.94 -38.66
C LEU A 13 6.19 -10.88 -37.93
N PRO A 14 7.21 -10.37 -37.22
CA PRO A 14 8.13 -11.21 -36.47
C PRO A 14 7.32 -12.06 -35.49
N THR A 15 7.60 -13.36 -35.51
CA THR A 15 6.96 -14.32 -34.61
C THR A 15 7.23 -13.92 -33.16
N PRO A 16 6.37 -14.32 -32.19
CA PRO A 16 6.62 -14.04 -30.78
C PRO A 16 8.03 -14.47 -30.32
N GLU A 17 8.55 -15.55 -30.92
CA GLU A 17 9.90 -16.07 -30.69
C GLU A 17 10.98 -15.15 -31.26
N GLU A 18 10.83 -14.66 -32.49
CA GLU A 18 11.76 -13.71 -33.11
C GLU A 18 11.76 -12.35 -32.40
N ARG A 19 10.59 -11.85 -31.97
CA ARG A 19 10.53 -10.58 -31.19
C ARG A 19 11.18 -10.71 -29.82
N LEU A 20 11.06 -11.88 -29.18
CA LEU A 20 11.70 -12.14 -27.91
C LEU A 20 13.23 -12.23 -28.08
N ALA A 21 13.69 -12.87 -29.16
CA ALA A 21 15.10 -12.99 -29.49
C ALA A 21 15.74 -11.63 -29.83
N GLU A 22 15.07 -10.79 -30.62
CA GLU A 22 15.52 -9.45 -30.99
C GLU A 22 15.57 -8.52 -29.76
N SER A 23 14.50 -8.48 -28.97
CA SER A 23 14.46 -7.68 -27.73
C SER A 23 15.45 -8.17 -26.68
N ALA A 24 15.71 -9.48 -26.60
CA ALA A 24 16.71 -10.04 -25.71
C ALA A 24 18.14 -9.74 -26.14
N ALA A 25 18.40 -9.67 -27.44
CA ALA A 25 19.70 -9.28 -27.98
C ALA A 25 20.03 -7.81 -27.70
N GLU A 26 19.04 -6.91 -27.77
CA GLU A 26 19.21 -5.48 -27.46
C GLU A 26 19.24 -5.17 -25.96
N SER A 27 18.60 -6.00 -25.13
CA SER A 27 18.39 -5.74 -23.69
C SER A 27 19.01 -6.79 -22.77
N THR A 28 20.09 -7.47 -23.21
CA THR A 28 20.71 -8.58 -22.47
C THR A 28 21.01 -8.22 -21.02
N ASP A 29 21.62 -7.06 -20.76
CA ASP A 29 21.96 -6.61 -19.39
C ASP A 29 20.71 -6.40 -18.52
N ALA A 30 19.68 -5.74 -19.06
CA ALA A 30 18.42 -5.52 -18.34
C ALA A 30 17.70 -6.83 -18.01
N LEU A 31 17.79 -7.83 -18.90
CA LEU A 31 17.23 -9.17 -18.64
C LEU A 31 18.01 -9.92 -17.57
N VAL A 32 19.34 -9.80 -17.54
CA VAL A 32 20.17 -10.38 -16.49
C VAL A 32 19.81 -9.76 -15.13
N GLU A 33 19.66 -8.44 -15.05
CA GLU A 33 19.22 -7.76 -13.82
C GLU A 33 17.81 -8.19 -13.38
N ALA A 34 16.86 -8.26 -14.31
CA ALA A 34 15.50 -8.70 -14.01
C ALA A 34 15.47 -10.14 -13.47
N LEU A 35 16.26 -11.04 -14.07
CA LEU A 35 16.39 -12.43 -13.60
C LEU A 35 17.05 -12.51 -12.22
N ALA A 36 18.05 -11.68 -11.93
CA ALA A 36 18.67 -11.62 -10.62
C ALA A 36 17.66 -11.17 -9.55
N LEU A 37 16.85 -10.15 -9.83
CA LEU A 37 15.78 -9.70 -8.94
C LEU A 37 14.74 -10.81 -8.70
N LEU A 38 14.28 -11.46 -9.76
CA LEU A 38 13.30 -12.55 -9.66
C LEU A 38 13.81 -13.73 -8.81
N ARG A 39 15.10 -14.08 -8.92
CA ARG A 39 15.71 -15.10 -8.06
C ARG A 39 15.64 -14.73 -6.58
N VAL A 40 16.05 -13.51 -6.23
CA VAL A 40 15.99 -13.02 -4.83
C VAL A 40 14.55 -13.06 -4.30
N LEU A 41 13.58 -12.59 -5.09
CA LEU A 41 12.16 -12.61 -4.70
C LEU A 41 11.59 -14.02 -4.56
N HIS A 42 12.06 -14.96 -5.39
CA HIS A 42 11.66 -16.37 -5.33
C HIS A 42 12.22 -17.06 -4.08
N GLU A 43 13.52 -16.88 -3.80
CA GLU A 43 14.22 -17.46 -2.63
C GLU A 43 13.53 -17.04 -1.31
N HIS A 44 13.09 -15.79 -1.22
CA HIS A 44 12.41 -15.26 -0.04
C HIS A 44 10.89 -15.51 -0.04
N ARG A 45 10.35 -16.32 -0.96
CA ARG A 45 8.91 -16.61 -1.12
C ARG A 45 8.03 -15.38 -1.42
N VAL A 46 8.62 -14.21 -1.63
CA VAL A 46 7.90 -12.96 -1.95
C VAL A 46 7.17 -13.11 -3.28
N LEU A 47 7.84 -13.67 -4.29
CA LEU A 47 7.25 -13.90 -5.61
C LEU A 47 6.00 -14.78 -5.53
N HIS A 48 6.05 -15.84 -4.72
CA HIS A 48 4.91 -16.73 -4.50
C HIS A 48 3.72 -15.99 -3.84
N THR A 49 3.98 -15.13 -2.87
CA THR A 49 2.91 -14.37 -2.20
C THR A 49 2.28 -13.35 -3.14
N LEU A 50 3.08 -12.62 -3.92
CA LEU A 50 2.58 -11.67 -4.91
C LEU A 50 1.70 -12.36 -5.97
N VAL A 51 2.12 -13.52 -6.48
CA VAL A 51 1.34 -14.30 -7.45
C VAL A 51 -0.04 -14.68 -6.89
N ARG A 52 -0.11 -15.14 -5.63
CA ARG A 52 -1.39 -15.49 -4.98
C ARG A 52 -2.31 -14.28 -4.82
N VAL A 53 -1.76 -13.12 -4.45
CA VAL A 53 -2.53 -11.87 -4.33
C VAL A 53 -3.12 -11.46 -5.67
N VAL A 54 -2.33 -11.52 -6.75
CA VAL A 54 -2.78 -11.17 -8.10
C VAL A 54 -3.82 -12.16 -8.63
N GLN A 55 -3.63 -13.46 -8.41
CA GLN A 55 -4.59 -14.49 -8.82
C GLN A 55 -5.92 -14.40 -8.04
N GLY A 56 -5.88 -13.94 -6.79
CA GLY A 56 -7.07 -13.72 -5.97
C GLY A 56 -7.79 -12.40 -6.22
N GLY A 57 -7.14 -11.42 -6.83
CA GLY A 57 -7.68 -10.09 -7.11
C GLY A 57 -7.92 -9.87 -8.60
N GLU A 58 -9.12 -10.20 -9.08
CA GLU A 58 -9.53 -9.85 -10.46
C GLU A 58 -9.42 -8.33 -10.66
N GLY A 59 -8.56 -7.88 -11.59
CA GLY A 59 -8.54 -6.49 -12.09
C GLY A 59 -7.52 -5.52 -11.51
N LEU A 60 -6.65 -5.91 -10.57
CA LEU A 60 -5.67 -4.97 -9.97
C LEU A 60 -4.47 -4.63 -10.88
N ALA A 61 -4.12 -5.53 -11.81
CA ALA A 61 -2.86 -5.45 -12.54
C ALA A 61 -2.74 -4.23 -13.47
N SER A 62 -3.83 -3.86 -14.17
CA SER A 62 -3.77 -2.78 -15.17
C SER A 62 -3.65 -1.39 -14.56
N HIS A 63 -4.28 -1.14 -13.40
CA HIS A 63 -4.23 0.16 -12.72
C HIS A 63 -2.94 0.37 -11.92
N ALA A 64 -2.38 -0.70 -11.35
CA ALA A 64 -1.12 -0.64 -10.61
C ALA A 64 0.07 -0.27 -11.51
N LEU A 65 0.10 -0.78 -12.74
CA LEU A 65 1.18 -0.52 -13.70
C LEU A 65 1.24 0.95 -14.14
N ASN A 66 0.10 1.61 -14.31
CA ASN A 66 0.07 3.03 -14.63
C ASN A 66 0.62 3.91 -13.49
N LEU A 67 0.41 3.49 -12.23
CA LEU A 67 0.96 4.16 -11.05
C LEU A 67 2.48 4.08 -10.95
N LEU A 68 3.08 3.02 -11.51
CA LEU A 68 4.51 2.74 -11.49
C LEU A 68 5.30 3.48 -12.59
N ASN A 69 4.63 3.94 -13.66
CA ASN A 69 5.26 4.61 -14.80
C ASN A 69 5.40 6.15 -14.64
N GLU A 70 4.91 6.72 -13.54
CA GLU A 70 5.05 8.15 -13.24
C GLU A 70 6.47 8.50 -12.73
N PRO A 71 7.02 9.71 -12.99
CA PRO A 71 8.31 10.15 -12.45
C PRO A 71 8.42 10.12 -10.92
N GLY A 72 7.28 10.06 -10.22
CA GLY A 72 7.20 9.89 -8.76
C GLY A 72 7.25 8.45 -8.26
N SER A 73 7.34 7.44 -9.12
CA SER A 73 7.16 6.03 -8.77
C SER A 73 8.17 5.51 -7.75
N VAL A 74 9.45 5.91 -7.86
CA VAL A 74 10.49 5.54 -6.88
C VAL A 74 10.16 6.07 -5.48
N ARG A 75 9.64 7.31 -5.38
CA ARG A 75 9.21 7.88 -4.09
C ARG A 75 7.97 7.18 -3.57
N ALA A 76 7.02 6.87 -4.43
CA ALA A 76 5.81 6.13 -4.04
C ALA A 76 6.14 4.73 -3.50
N ILE A 77 7.03 3.98 -4.19
CA ILE A 77 7.50 2.66 -3.74
C ILE A 77 8.20 2.78 -2.38
N ARG A 78 9.07 3.77 -2.21
CA ARG A 78 9.75 4.01 -0.92
C ARG A 78 8.74 4.27 0.19
N ASN A 79 7.79 5.17 -0.02
CA ASN A 79 6.74 5.48 0.95
C ASN A 79 5.89 4.24 1.28
N ALA A 80 5.57 3.40 0.28
CA ALA A 80 4.84 2.16 0.48
C ALA A 80 5.63 1.16 1.32
N LEU A 81 6.93 0.98 1.05
CA LEU A 81 7.81 0.14 1.86
C LEU A 81 7.92 0.64 3.30
N ASP A 82 8.00 1.95 3.50
CA ASP A 82 8.03 2.54 4.83
C ASP A 82 6.70 2.35 5.56
N ALA A 83 5.57 2.45 4.86
CA ALA A 83 4.26 2.10 5.42
C ALA A 83 4.17 0.62 5.82
N VAL A 84 4.67 -0.30 4.99
CA VAL A 84 4.73 -1.73 5.31
C VAL A 84 5.60 -1.99 6.55
N LYS A 85 6.75 -1.32 6.67
CA LYS A 85 7.60 -1.42 7.87
C LYS A 85 6.90 -0.88 9.11
N LEU A 86 6.23 0.26 9.01
CA LEU A 86 5.47 0.83 10.12
C LEU A 86 4.38 -0.15 10.57
N LEU A 87 3.61 -0.70 9.65
CA LEU A 87 2.58 -1.72 9.96
C LEU A 87 3.20 -2.97 10.59
N GLY A 88 4.32 -3.45 10.07
CA GLY A 88 5.04 -4.61 10.63
C GLY A 88 5.74 -4.34 11.96
N SER A 89 5.91 -3.08 12.36
CA SER A 89 6.47 -2.70 13.66
C SER A 89 5.42 -2.61 14.77
N LEU A 90 4.14 -2.70 14.43
CA LEU A 90 3.06 -2.73 15.41
C LEU A 90 2.94 -4.12 16.01
N GLU A 91 2.78 -4.19 17.33
CA GLU A 91 2.55 -5.44 18.04
C GLU A 91 1.20 -6.07 17.57
N PRO A 92 1.15 -7.35 17.18
CA PRO A 92 -0.06 -7.99 16.67
C PRO A 92 -1.28 -7.84 17.58
N GLU A 93 -1.09 -7.98 18.90
CA GLU A 93 -2.15 -7.88 19.91
C GLU A 93 -2.75 -6.47 19.96
N THR A 94 -1.92 -5.44 19.76
CA THR A 94 -2.38 -4.05 19.70
C THR A 94 -3.21 -3.83 18.45
N LEU A 95 -2.76 -4.36 17.32
CA LEU A 95 -3.49 -4.25 16.05
C LEU A 95 -4.83 -4.98 16.11
N GLU A 96 -4.87 -6.19 16.65
CA GLU A 96 -6.11 -6.97 16.83
C GLU A 96 -7.10 -6.23 17.74
N THR A 97 -6.63 -5.72 18.88
CA THR A 97 -7.46 -4.98 19.83
C THR A 97 -8.08 -3.73 19.18
N VAL A 98 -7.26 -2.92 18.50
CA VAL A 98 -7.72 -1.67 17.88
C VAL A 98 -8.67 -1.95 16.71
N THR A 99 -8.32 -2.90 15.83
CA THR A 99 -9.16 -3.23 14.67
C THR A 99 -10.48 -3.89 15.08
N GLY A 100 -10.47 -4.75 16.11
CA GLY A 100 -11.67 -5.34 16.70
C GLY A 100 -12.59 -4.28 17.29
N ALA A 101 -12.07 -3.42 18.17
CA ALA A 101 -12.85 -2.35 18.79
C ALA A 101 -13.44 -1.37 17.75
N LEU A 102 -12.68 -1.04 16.70
CA LEU A 102 -13.16 -0.22 15.58
C LEU A 102 -14.28 -0.92 14.81
N ALA A 103 -14.14 -2.22 14.51
CA ALA A 103 -15.16 -2.99 13.80
C ALA A 103 -16.46 -3.06 14.61
N ASP A 104 -16.37 -3.25 15.93
CA ASP A 104 -17.53 -3.28 16.81
C ASP A 104 -18.23 -1.92 16.89
N GLY A 105 -17.47 -0.83 17.03
CA GLY A 105 -18.01 0.53 16.99
C GLY A 105 -18.72 0.86 15.66
N LEU A 106 -18.16 0.43 14.53
CA LEU A 106 -18.78 0.58 13.22
C LEU A 106 -20.09 -0.22 13.08
N ARG A 107 -20.13 -1.45 13.61
CA ARG A 107 -21.35 -2.28 13.61
C ARG A 107 -22.46 -1.65 14.45
N GLU A 108 -22.11 -1.16 15.63
CA GLU A 108 -23.07 -0.49 16.52
C GLU A 108 -23.58 0.82 15.92
N GLY A 109 -22.68 1.64 15.34
CA GLY A 109 -23.07 2.85 14.62
C GLY A 109 -24.01 2.55 13.44
N ALA A 110 -23.69 1.53 12.65
CA ALA A 110 -24.54 1.10 11.53
C ALA A 110 -25.92 0.60 12.01
N ARG A 111 -25.99 -0.08 13.17
CA ARG A 111 -27.25 -0.51 13.78
C ARG A 111 -28.12 0.69 14.16
N ARG A 112 -27.57 1.67 14.86
CA ARG A 112 -28.31 2.89 15.27
C ARG A 112 -28.85 3.66 14.07
N VAL A 113 -28.02 3.81 13.02
CA VAL A 113 -28.44 4.45 11.76
C VAL A 113 -29.63 3.71 11.13
N ARG A 114 -29.59 2.37 11.07
CA ARG A 114 -30.70 1.56 10.51
C ARG A 114 -31.97 1.63 11.36
N ALA A 115 -31.82 1.70 12.68
CA ALA A 115 -32.93 1.85 13.60
C ALA A 115 -33.55 3.26 13.57
N GLY A 116 -32.94 4.21 12.85
CA GLY A 116 -33.37 5.61 12.82
C GLY A 116 -33.15 6.33 14.16
N GLU A 117 -32.33 5.74 15.04
CA GLU A 117 -32.02 6.28 16.36
C GLU A 117 -31.15 7.52 16.20
N ARG A 118 -31.68 8.67 16.62
CA ARG A 118 -30.96 9.93 16.69
C ARG A 118 -30.67 10.22 18.14
N ALA A 119 -29.40 10.47 18.46
CA ALA A 119 -29.03 10.90 19.79
C ALA A 119 -29.69 12.25 20.11
N GLY A 120 -30.54 12.28 21.14
CA GLY A 120 -31.12 13.52 21.66
C GLY A 120 -30.12 14.30 22.52
N LEU A 121 -30.35 15.59 22.76
CA LEU A 121 -29.46 16.42 23.60
C LEU A 121 -29.24 15.86 25.02
N GLY A 122 -30.28 15.26 25.61
CA GLY A 122 -30.17 14.60 26.92
C GLY A 122 -29.39 13.28 26.86
N GLU A 123 -29.53 12.53 25.77
CA GLU A 123 -28.78 11.29 25.54
C GLU A 123 -27.29 11.60 25.34
N LEU A 124 -26.95 12.65 24.59
CA LEU A 124 -25.57 13.12 24.44
C LEU A 124 -24.93 13.49 25.78
N LEU A 125 -25.70 14.12 26.68
CA LEU A 125 -25.22 14.45 28.03
C LEU A 125 -25.01 13.18 28.88
N SER A 126 -25.83 12.15 28.67
CA SER A 126 -25.64 10.84 29.31
C SER A 126 -24.44 10.08 28.73
N LEU A 127 -24.26 10.14 27.40
CA LEU A 127 -23.14 9.54 26.68
C LEU A 127 -21.82 10.17 27.11
N ALA A 128 -21.79 11.47 27.36
CA ALA A 128 -20.61 12.15 27.89
C ALA A 128 -20.22 11.68 29.32
N ARG A 129 -21.16 11.07 30.07
CA ARG A 129 -20.93 10.47 31.39
C ARG A 129 -20.70 8.97 31.33
N ASP A 130 -20.79 8.37 30.14
CA ASP A 130 -20.60 6.94 29.94
C ASP A 130 -19.11 6.56 30.09
N PRO A 131 -18.78 5.51 30.86
CA PRO A 131 -17.40 5.09 31.08
C PRO A 131 -16.69 4.62 29.80
N ASP A 132 -17.40 4.01 28.85
CA ASP A 132 -16.82 3.50 27.60
C ASP A 132 -16.50 4.68 26.66
N VAL A 133 -17.36 5.71 26.64
CA VAL A 133 -17.09 6.96 25.93
C VAL A 133 -15.89 7.69 26.52
N GLY A 134 -15.80 7.75 27.85
CA GLY A 134 -14.67 8.35 28.55
C GLY A 134 -13.35 7.62 28.22
N LEU A 135 -13.37 6.28 28.18
CA LEU A 135 -12.21 5.47 27.81
C LEU A 135 -11.77 5.73 26.37
N ALA A 136 -12.70 5.75 25.41
CA ALA A 136 -12.41 6.02 24.02
C ALA A 136 -11.85 7.42 23.78
N LEU A 137 -12.44 8.44 24.44
CA LEU A 137 -11.93 9.81 24.41
C LEU A 137 -10.54 9.92 25.03
N GLY A 138 -10.31 9.25 26.16
CA GLY A 138 -8.99 9.18 26.80
C GLY A 138 -7.94 8.56 25.89
N ALA A 139 -8.27 7.45 25.22
CA ALA A 139 -7.39 6.80 24.26
C ALA A 139 -7.07 7.71 23.06
N LEU A 140 -8.09 8.37 22.47
CA LEU A 140 -7.91 9.35 21.40
C LEU A 140 -6.97 10.48 21.83
N LEU A 141 -7.24 11.12 22.96
CA LEU A 141 -6.39 12.19 23.49
C LEU A 141 -4.96 11.70 23.77
N GLY A 142 -4.80 10.47 24.24
CA GLY A 142 -3.51 9.81 24.41
C GLY A 142 -2.73 9.69 23.10
N VAL A 143 -3.38 9.22 22.03
CA VAL A 143 -2.80 9.16 20.68
C VAL A 143 -2.40 10.54 20.19
N LEU A 144 -3.29 11.54 20.29
CA LEU A 144 -2.99 12.92 19.89
C LEU A 144 -1.79 13.49 20.67
N ARG A 145 -1.72 13.24 21.98
CA ARG A 145 -0.61 13.70 22.83
C ARG A 145 0.71 13.02 22.46
N GLY A 146 0.68 11.72 22.16
CA GLY A 146 1.84 10.96 21.67
C GLY A 146 2.33 11.48 20.33
N PHE A 147 1.42 11.67 19.38
CA PHE A 147 1.70 12.22 18.06
C PHE A 147 2.37 13.60 18.14
N GLY A 148 1.77 14.53 18.90
CA GLY A 148 2.32 15.88 19.08
C GLY A 148 3.68 15.88 19.79
N ARG A 149 3.92 14.95 20.72
CA ARG A 149 5.24 14.80 21.36
C ARG A 149 6.29 14.34 20.35
N GLY A 150 5.98 13.33 19.54
CA GLY A 150 6.88 12.82 18.51
C GLY A 150 7.21 13.86 17.43
N LEU A 151 6.25 14.73 17.05
CA LEU A 151 6.52 15.84 16.14
C LEU A 151 7.51 16.85 16.75
N ARG A 152 7.26 17.29 17.99
CA ARG A 152 8.16 18.26 18.66
C ARG A 152 9.57 17.72 18.84
N GLU A 153 9.72 16.44 19.18
CA GLU A 153 11.04 15.82 19.31
C GLU A 153 11.78 15.86 17.96
N ARG A 154 11.12 15.50 16.86
CA ARG A 154 11.73 15.50 15.52
C ARG A 154 12.02 16.92 15.00
N GLU A 155 11.17 17.90 15.31
CA GLU A 155 11.43 19.31 15.03
C GLU A 155 12.60 19.87 15.85
N ALA A 156 12.75 19.45 17.11
CA ALA A 156 13.86 19.84 17.97
C ALA A 156 15.20 19.25 17.48
N TYR A 157 15.21 18.02 16.94
CA TYR A 157 16.38 17.43 16.29
C TYR A 157 16.68 18.01 14.90
N GLY A 158 15.67 18.55 14.20
CA GLY A 158 15.82 19.21 12.90
C GLY A 158 16.29 20.68 12.97
N ASN A 159 16.29 21.30 14.16
CA ASN A 159 16.69 22.68 14.41
C ASN A 159 17.91 22.77 15.35
N ALA A 160 18.88 21.85 15.24
CA ALA A 160 20.21 22.15 15.79
C ALA A 160 20.75 23.37 15.02
N PRO A 161 21.22 24.44 15.70
CA PRO A 161 21.80 25.58 15.01
C PRO A 161 22.94 25.07 14.14
N ASP A 162 22.95 25.53 12.88
CA ASP A 162 24.09 25.43 11.99
C ASP A 162 25.33 25.95 12.73
N VAL A 163 26.12 25.03 13.28
CA VAL A 163 27.50 25.32 13.66
C VAL A 163 28.33 25.32 12.39
N SER A 164 28.03 26.28 11.52
CA SER A 164 28.97 26.77 10.53
C SER A 164 29.86 27.82 11.20
N GLY A 165 31.14 27.47 11.34
CA GLY A 165 32.24 28.43 11.31
C GLY A 165 32.71 28.98 12.65
N THR A 166 33.77 28.37 13.17
CA THR A 166 35.09 29.03 13.33
C THR A 166 36.18 27.99 13.22
#